data_AF-A0A1B7TCB0-F1
#
_entry.id   AF-A0A1B7TCB0-F1
#
_cell.length_a   1.000
_cell.length_b   1.000
_cell.length_c   1.000
_cell.angle_alpha   90.00
_cell.angle_beta   90.00
_cell.angle_gamma   90.00
#
_symmetry.space_group_name_H-M   'P 1'
#
loop_
_entity.id
_entity.type
_entity.pdbx_description
1 polymer ?
#
loop_
_entity_poly.entity_id
_entity_poly.type
_entity_poly.pdbx_seq_one_letter_code
_entity_poly.pdbx_strand_id
1 'polypeptide(L)'
;MFDIQEINPKTFNKDSYYTSTLNEGNNKRFKRTINNYYAETSNSKVDKELIKEIATVKYNKRFLNLCDENNGNLRYISNYINSSMKVNKEIATAASDDTNGNSKQQQSSSGKFDLPSNLKLLYKCTKPPEKLLPNKKIWNNKSENYRKVRLNSIKKIMSSKRNVIPYIENLDENSYQWIHKKNIDRLRPVKHRRSANKTDIA
;
A
#
# COMPACT_ATOMS: atom_id res chain seq x y z
N MET A 1 37.27 23.13 -38.92
CA MET A 1 35.92 23.73 -38.91
C MET A 1 35.55 23.91 -40.38
N PHE A 2 34.41 23.41 -40.83
CA PHE A 2 34.03 23.53 -42.24
C PHE A 2 33.37 24.89 -42.46
N ASP A 3 33.85 25.64 -43.45
CA ASP A 3 33.34 26.99 -43.76
C ASP A 3 31.97 26.96 -44.45
N ILE A 4 31.57 25.80 -45.00
CA ILE A 4 30.32 25.60 -45.74
C ILE A 4 29.71 24.27 -45.33
N GLN A 5 28.40 24.27 -45.05
CA GLN A 5 27.61 23.05 -44.79
C GLN A 5 26.40 23.02 -45.73
N GLU A 6 26.16 21.86 -46.35
CA GLU A 6 24.98 21.62 -47.15
C GLU A 6 23.78 21.34 -46.23
N ILE A 7 22.71 22.10 -46.41
CA ILE A 7 21.53 22.06 -45.56
C ILE A 7 20.28 21.93 -46.44
N ASN A 8 19.41 20.98 -46.11
CA ASN A 8 18.11 20.84 -46.75
C ASN A 8 17.05 21.68 -46.01
N PRO A 9 16.42 22.69 -46.64
CA PRO A 9 15.50 23.60 -45.97
C PRO A 9 14.18 22.95 -45.52
N LYS A 10 13.83 21.75 -46.01
CA LYS A 10 12.61 21.03 -45.60
C LYS A 10 12.81 20.19 -44.34
N THR A 11 14.02 19.71 -44.10
CA THR A 11 14.32 18.75 -43.02
C THR A 11 15.22 19.32 -41.93
N PHE A 12 15.97 20.37 -42.24
CA PHE A 12 16.86 20.99 -41.28
C PHE A 12 16.13 21.94 -40.35
N ASN A 13 16.38 21.79 -39.05
CA ASN A 13 15.99 22.74 -38.03
C ASN A 13 17.24 23.14 -37.25
N LYS A 14 17.54 24.44 -37.22
CA LYS A 14 18.71 25.00 -36.53
C LYS A 14 18.72 24.66 -35.02
N ASP A 15 17.55 24.48 -34.44
CA ASP A 15 17.38 24.25 -33.00
C ASP A 15 17.33 22.76 -32.63
N SER A 16 17.38 21.86 -33.61
CA SER A 16 17.29 20.41 -33.37
C SER A 16 18.37 19.67 -34.15
N TYR A 17 19.47 19.37 -33.46
CA TYR A 17 20.55 18.55 -34.00
C TYR A 17 20.32 17.08 -33.60
N TYR A 18 20.13 16.21 -34.60
CA TYR A 18 19.97 14.78 -34.40
C TYR A 18 20.94 14.01 -35.30
N THR A 19 21.70 13.10 -34.72
CA THR A 19 22.54 12.16 -35.45
C THR A 19 22.31 10.76 -34.89
N SER A 20 22.23 9.76 -35.77
CA SER A 20 21.99 8.37 -35.40
C SER A 20 22.85 7.45 -36.26
N THR A 21 23.39 6.40 -35.66
CA THR A 21 24.14 5.35 -36.34
C THR A 21 23.29 4.09 -36.57
N LEU A 22 21.97 4.15 -36.35
CA LEU A 22 21.09 2.99 -36.55
C LEU A 22 20.83 2.74 -38.05
N ASN A 23 21.40 1.65 -38.56
CA ASN A 23 21.12 1.10 -39.87
C ASN A 23 19.66 0.60 -39.93
N GLU A 24 18.76 1.35 -40.59
CA GLU A 24 17.31 1.06 -40.66
C GLU A 24 16.93 -0.14 -41.56
N GLY A 25 17.92 -0.86 -42.11
CA GLY A 25 17.69 -2.00 -43.02
C GLY A 25 17.24 -3.31 -42.36
N ASN A 26 17.37 -3.48 -41.05
CA ASN A 26 17.05 -4.72 -40.33
C ASN A 26 15.97 -4.53 -39.27
N ASN A 27 14.78 -4.10 -39.69
CA ASN A 27 13.59 -4.03 -38.84
C ASN A 27 13.02 -5.42 -38.54
N LYS A 28 13.70 -6.21 -37.71
CA LYS A 28 12.97 -7.08 -36.78
C LYS A 28 12.29 -6.14 -35.81
N ARG A 29 11.02 -5.83 -36.10
CA ARG A 29 10.09 -5.07 -35.26
C ARG A 29 10.43 -5.31 -33.79
N PHE A 30 11.13 -4.36 -33.17
CA PHE A 30 11.01 -4.18 -31.74
C PHE A 30 9.52 -3.94 -31.55
N LYS A 31 8.81 -4.97 -31.06
CA LYS A 31 7.47 -4.78 -30.52
C LYS A 31 7.69 -3.80 -29.37
N ARG A 32 7.57 -2.50 -29.67
CA ARG A 32 7.24 -1.49 -28.68
C ARG A 32 6.08 -2.12 -27.92
N THR A 33 6.33 -2.52 -26.69
CA THR A 33 5.25 -2.75 -25.74
C THR A 33 4.54 -1.40 -25.64
N ILE A 34 3.50 -1.25 -26.47
CA ILE A 34 2.53 -0.17 -26.42
C ILE A 34 1.90 -0.30 -25.05
N ASN A 35 2.45 0.38 -24.05
CA ASN A 35 1.85 0.61 -22.74
C ASN A 35 2.71 1.67 -22.05
N ASN A 36 2.47 2.93 -22.43
CA ASN A 36 2.61 4.15 -21.61
C ASN A 36 2.43 5.38 -22.52
N TYR A 37 1.22 5.57 -23.07
CA TYR A 37 0.86 6.77 -23.85
C TYR A 37 0.28 7.91 -22.99
N TYR A 38 0.32 7.81 -21.66
CA TYR A 38 -0.26 8.85 -20.77
C TYR A 38 0.76 9.60 -19.89
N ALA A 39 2.06 9.33 -20.05
CA ALA A 39 3.08 10.08 -19.34
C ALA A 39 3.77 11.02 -20.32
N GLU A 40 3.18 12.18 -20.63
CA GLU A 40 3.94 13.42 -20.91
C GLU A 40 3.11 14.67 -21.29
N THR A 41 1.79 14.59 -21.49
CA THR A 41 1.01 15.78 -21.91
C THR A 41 -0.25 16.04 -21.09
N SER A 42 -0.11 16.20 -19.78
CA SER A 42 -1.18 16.77 -18.96
C SER A 42 -0.75 18.09 -18.32
N ASN A 43 -1.15 19.18 -18.98
CA ASN A 43 -0.85 20.56 -18.56
C ASN A 43 -1.77 21.06 -17.43
N SER A 44 -2.77 20.28 -17.01
CA SER A 44 -3.64 20.65 -15.89
C SER A 44 -3.00 20.24 -14.54
N LYS A 45 -3.15 21.08 -13.52
CA LYS A 45 -2.67 20.76 -12.15
C LYS A 45 -3.35 19.51 -11.59
N VAL A 46 -4.61 19.28 -11.97
CA VAL A 46 -5.44 18.16 -11.53
C VAL A 46 -4.88 16.82 -12.02
N ASP A 47 -4.48 16.75 -13.28
CA ASP A 47 -3.92 15.51 -13.85
C ASP A 47 -2.57 15.14 -13.22
N LYS A 48 -1.75 16.14 -12.88
CA LYS A 48 -0.47 15.93 -12.19
C LYS A 48 -0.65 15.36 -10.78
N GLU A 49 -1.70 15.77 -10.08
CA GLU A 49 -2.04 15.24 -8.76
C GLU A 49 -2.56 13.79 -8.85
N LEU A 50 -3.43 13.50 -9.81
CA LEU A 50 -3.93 12.15 -10.07
C LEU A 50 -2.81 11.18 -10.46
N ILE A 51 -1.89 11.58 -11.35
CA ILE A 51 -0.73 10.76 -11.73
C ILE A 51 0.15 10.47 -10.51
N LYS A 52 0.37 11.47 -9.65
CA LYS A 52 1.14 11.31 -8.43
C LYS A 52 0.46 10.34 -7.46
N GLU A 53 -0.86 10.40 -7.34
CA GLU A 53 -1.64 9.49 -6.51
C GLU A 53 -1.61 8.04 -7.03
N ILE A 54 -1.74 7.84 -8.34
CA ILE A 54 -1.57 6.52 -8.97
C ILE A 54 -0.16 5.97 -8.68
N ALA A 55 0.87 6.80 -8.82
CA ALA A 55 2.25 6.41 -8.56
C ALA A 55 2.50 6.03 -7.09
N THR A 56 1.90 6.75 -6.12
CA THR A 56 2.03 6.39 -4.71
C THR A 56 1.33 5.08 -4.37
N VAL A 57 0.14 4.85 -4.92
CA VAL A 57 -0.58 3.59 -4.76
C VAL A 57 0.22 2.43 -5.33
N LYS A 58 0.77 2.58 -6.54
CA LYS A 58 1.61 1.57 -7.19
C LYS A 58 2.87 1.25 -6.38
N TYR A 59 3.53 2.28 -5.85
CA TYR A 59 4.68 2.12 -4.96
C TYR A 59 4.33 1.34 -3.68
N ASN A 60 3.26 1.73 -2.99
CA ASN A 60 2.83 1.07 -1.75
C ASN A 60 2.38 -0.38 -1.99
N LYS A 61 1.72 -0.65 -3.13
CA LYS A 61 1.36 -2.01 -3.55
C LYS A 61 2.59 -2.88 -3.74
N ARG A 62 3.59 -2.38 -4.47
CA ARG A 62 4.86 -3.09 -4.66
C ARG A 62 5.60 -3.31 -3.33
N PHE A 63 5.64 -2.29 -2.47
CA PHE A 63 6.29 -2.37 -1.17
C PHE A 63 5.66 -3.47 -0.30
N LEU A 64 4.34 -3.46 -0.12
CA LEU A 64 3.65 -4.46 0.70
C LEU A 64 3.77 -5.87 0.12
N ASN A 65 3.73 -6.02 -1.22
CA ASN A 65 3.95 -7.31 -1.86
C ASN A 65 5.36 -7.88 -1.58
N LEU A 66 6.36 -7.03 -1.36
CA LEU A 66 7.72 -7.46 -0.99
C LEU A 66 7.87 -7.72 0.51
N CYS A 67 7.01 -7.14 1.34
CA CYS A 67 7.03 -7.35 2.80
C CYS A 67 6.33 -8.64 3.22
N ASP A 68 5.41 -9.19 2.41
CA ASP A 68 4.69 -10.41 2.76
C ASP A 68 5.49 -11.65 2.35
N GLU A 69 5.77 -12.51 3.32
CA GLU A 69 6.48 -13.77 3.09
C GLU A 69 5.57 -14.84 2.48
N ASN A 70 4.24 -14.67 2.60
CA ASN A 70 3.27 -15.64 2.13
C ASN A 70 2.61 -15.19 0.82
N ASN A 71 2.99 -15.84 -0.29
CA ASN A 71 2.42 -15.59 -1.61
C ASN A 71 0.89 -15.75 -1.67
N GLY A 72 0.28 -16.52 -0.76
CA GLY A 72 -1.18 -16.67 -0.69
C GLY A 72 -1.92 -15.39 -0.27
N ASN A 73 -1.25 -14.48 0.44
CA ASN A 73 -1.85 -13.28 1.01
C ASN A 73 -1.85 -12.07 0.06
N LEU A 74 -1.11 -12.14 -1.06
CA LEU A 74 -0.95 -11.05 -2.02
C LEU A 74 -2.30 -10.51 -2.56
N ARG A 75 -3.33 -11.36 -2.62
CA ARG A 75 -4.68 -10.98 -3.05
C ARG A 75 -5.36 -9.97 -2.11
N TYR A 76 -5.04 -10.00 -0.82
CA TYR A 76 -5.67 -9.13 0.19
C TYR A 76 -4.99 -7.76 0.30
N ILE A 77 -3.75 -7.65 -0.18
CA ILE A 77 -2.95 -6.41 -0.12
C ILE A 77 -3.63 -5.28 -0.91
N SER A 78 -4.17 -5.58 -2.09
CA SER A 78 -4.90 -4.59 -2.90
C SER A 78 -6.10 -4.02 -2.14
N ASN A 79 -6.91 -4.88 -1.53
CA ASN A 79 -8.07 -4.45 -0.74
C ASN A 79 -7.65 -3.66 0.50
N TYR A 80 -6.56 -4.06 1.16
CA TYR A 80 -6.01 -3.32 2.29
C TYR A 80 -5.57 -1.90 1.90
N ILE A 81 -4.84 -1.74 0.79
CA ILE A 81 -4.36 -0.43 0.33
C ILE A 81 -5.54 0.49 0.01
N ASN A 82 -6.56 -0.04 -0.67
CA ASN A 82 -7.74 0.74 -1.02
C ASN A 82 -8.45 1.28 0.23
N SER A 83 -8.68 0.43 1.23
CA SER A 83 -9.30 0.85 2.48
C SER A 83 -8.38 1.72 3.36
N SER A 84 -7.06 1.46 3.36
CA SER A 84 -6.07 2.19 4.18
C SER A 84 -5.63 3.53 3.60
N MET A 85 -5.80 3.76 2.30
CA MET A 85 -5.45 5.03 1.66
C MET A 85 -6.70 5.86 1.28
N LYS A 86 -7.91 5.29 1.41
CA LYS A 86 -9.19 5.90 0.97
C LYS A 86 -9.13 6.43 -0.47
N VAL A 87 -8.45 5.67 -1.33
CA VAL A 87 -8.26 6.02 -2.73
C VAL A 87 -9.53 5.67 -3.49
N ASN A 88 -9.91 6.51 -4.45
CA ASN A 88 -11.00 6.20 -5.37
C ASN A 88 -10.76 4.86 -6.07
N LYS A 89 -11.82 4.05 -6.22
CA LYS A 89 -11.74 2.72 -6.85
C LYS A 89 -11.13 2.77 -8.25
N GLU A 90 -11.38 3.85 -8.99
CA GLU A 90 -10.86 4.07 -10.35
C GLU A 90 -9.33 4.21 -10.38
N ILE A 91 -8.77 4.95 -9.42
CA ILE A 91 -7.31 5.13 -9.26
C ILE A 91 -6.68 3.80 -8.83
N ALA A 92 -7.33 3.04 -7.94
CA ALA A 92 -6.88 1.71 -7.53
C ALA A 92 -6.85 0.69 -8.69
N THR A 93 -7.85 0.75 -9.58
CA THR A 93 -7.86 -0.06 -10.80
C THR A 93 -6.79 0.38 -11.78
N ALA A 94 -6.55 1.69 -11.95
CA ALA A 94 -5.50 2.21 -12.82
C ALA A 94 -4.08 1.92 -12.31
N ALA A 95 -3.89 1.85 -10.99
CA ALA A 95 -2.63 1.48 -10.35
C ALA A 95 -2.37 -0.04 -10.36
N SER A 96 -3.35 -0.85 -10.77
CA SER A 96 -3.21 -2.30 -10.83
C SER A 96 -2.79 -2.75 -12.21
N ASP A 97 -1.50 -3.08 -12.37
CA ASP A 97 -0.97 -3.82 -13.52
C ASP A 97 -1.40 -5.30 -13.41
N ASP A 98 -2.69 -5.59 -13.50
CA ASP A 98 -3.18 -6.96 -13.45
C ASP A 98 -3.02 -7.60 -14.84
N THR A 99 -1.79 -7.94 -15.19
CA THR A 99 -1.53 -9.00 -16.17
C THR A 99 -2.02 -10.32 -15.57
N ASN A 100 -3.11 -10.85 -16.13
CA ASN A 100 -3.50 -12.25 -16.11
C ASN A 100 -3.46 -12.97 -14.75
N GLY A 101 -4.64 -13.11 -14.16
CA GLY A 101 -4.85 -14.02 -13.05
C GLY A 101 -6.31 -14.33 -12.81
N ASN A 102 -7.05 -14.66 -13.87
CA ASN A 102 -8.41 -15.21 -13.81
C ASN A 102 -8.40 -16.64 -13.20
N SER A 103 -7.67 -16.83 -12.11
CA SER A 103 -7.76 -18.01 -11.28
C SER A 103 -8.88 -17.74 -10.29
N LYS A 104 -10.01 -18.41 -10.55
CA LYS A 104 -11.01 -18.81 -9.57
C LYS A 104 -10.33 -19.58 -8.42
N GLN A 105 -9.44 -18.97 -7.65
CA GLN A 105 -9.06 -19.51 -6.35
C GLN A 105 -10.21 -19.11 -5.44
N GLN A 106 -11.00 -20.14 -5.14
CA GLN A 106 -12.06 -20.13 -4.16
C GLN A 106 -11.64 -19.27 -2.97
N GLN A 107 -12.56 -18.43 -2.54
CA GLN A 107 -12.54 -17.78 -1.25
C GLN A 107 -12.27 -18.85 -0.18
N SER A 108 -11.01 -19.09 0.17
CA SER A 108 -10.71 -19.61 1.49
C SER A 108 -10.97 -18.45 2.43
N SER A 109 -12.25 -18.25 2.74
CA SER A 109 -12.72 -17.48 3.89
C SER A 109 -11.75 -17.80 5.02
N SER A 110 -11.08 -16.79 5.57
CA SER A 110 -10.10 -16.93 6.64
C SER A 110 -10.49 -18.09 7.56
N GLY A 111 -9.83 -19.23 7.36
CA GLY A 111 -10.18 -20.46 8.05
C GLY A 111 -10.11 -20.18 9.54
N LYS A 112 -11.02 -20.77 10.32
CA LYS A 112 -10.95 -20.70 11.77
C LYS A 112 -9.50 -20.96 12.16
N PHE A 113 -8.85 -20.01 12.85
CA PHE A 113 -7.56 -20.29 13.47
C PHE A 113 -7.83 -21.30 14.58
N ASP A 114 -7.80 -22.58 14.22
CA ASP A 114 -7.89 -23.66 15.16
C ASP A 114 -6.47 -23.93 15.63
N LEU A 115 -6.20 -23.57 16.89
CA LEU A 115 -4.91 -23.82 17.50
C LEU A 115 -4.60 -25.33 17.35
N PRO A 116 -3.47 -25.69 16.72
CA PRO A 116 -3.04 -27.06 16.55
C PRO A 116 -3.11 -27.86 17.85
N SER A 117 -3.55 -29.11 17.79
CA SER A 117 -3.80 -29.96 18.97
C SER A 117 -2.56 -30.15 19.83
N ASN A 118 -1.38 -30.24 19.22
CA ASN A 118 -0.08 -30.28 19.88
C ASN A 118 0.21 -29.02 20.71
N LEU A 119 -0.12 -27.82 20.20
CA LEU A 119 0.03 -26.57 20.95
C LEU A 119 -0.96 -26.47 22.12
N LYS A 120 -2.19 -26.98 21.95
CA LYS A 120 -3.16 -27.10 23.05
C LYS A 120 -2.63 -28.00 24.17
N LEU A 121 -1.97 -29.11 23.82
CA LEU A 121 -1.43 -30.05 24.80
C LEU A 121 -0.23 -29.45 25.54
N LEU A 122 0.70 -28.82 24.81
CA LEU A 122 1.84 -28.13 25.41
C LEU A 122 1.38 -27.08 26.43
N TYR A 123 0.41 -26.26 26.05
CA TYR A 123 -0.15 -25.25 26.94
C TYR A 123 -0.78 -25.86 28.19
N LYS A 124 -1.45 -27.03 28.09
CA LYS A 124 -2.01 -27.71 29.27
C LYS A 124 -0.92 -28.20 30.24
N CYS A 125 0.22 -28.66 29.73
CA CYS A 125 1.34 -29.13 30.55
C CYS A 125 2.04 -28.01 31.32
N THR A 126 2.05 -26.79 30.77
CA THR A 126 2.72 -25.62 31.37
C THR A 126 1.76 -24.62 32.01
N LYS A 127 0.45 -24.89 32.00
CA LYS A 127 -0.55 -23.99 32.58
C LYS A 127 -0.40 -24.00 34.10
N PRO A 128 -0.21 -22.83 34.75
CA PRO A 128 -0.16 -22.78 36.21
C PRO A 128 -1.50 -23.26 36.82
N PRO A 129 -1.46 -23.91 38.00
CA PRO A 129 -2.65 -24.34 38.72
C PRO A 129 -3.69 -23.23 38.81
N GLU A 130 -4.96 -23.53 38.53
CA GLU A 130 -6.03 -22.52 38.50
C GLU A 130 -6.23 -21.79 39.84
N LYS A 131 -5.75 -22.39 40.93
CA LYS A 131 -5.74 -21.80 42.28
C LYS A 131 -4.78 -20.62 42.45
N LEU A 132 -3.76 -20.49 41.58
CA LEU A 132 -2.78 -19.39 41.59
C LEU A 132 -3.21 -18.20 40.73
N LEU A 133 -4.22 -18.37 39.88
CA LEU A 133 -4.77 -17.28 39.08
C LEU A 133 -5.67 -16.41 39.97
N PRO A 134 -5.59 -15.08 39.87
CA PRO A 134 -6.46 -14.20 40.64
C PRO A 134 -7.92 -14.56 40.35
N ASN A 135 -8.59 -15.09 41.37
CA ASN A 135 -9.96 -15.58 41.27
C ASN A 135 -10.88 -14.49 40.69
N LYS A 136 -11.86 -14.92 39.89
CA LYS A 136 -12.82 -14.15 39.06
C LYS A 136 -13.69 -13.09 39.79
N LYS A 137 -13.32 -12.64 40.98
CA LYS A 137 -14.06 -11.71 41.85
C LYS A 137 -13.99 -10.24 41.41
N ILE A 138 -13.38 -9.92 40.27
CA ILE A 138 -13.22 -8.53 39.77
C ILE A 138 -14.59 -7.83 39.55
N TRP A 139 -15.69 -8.59 39.45
CA TRP A 139 -17.01 -8.06 39.10
C TRP A 139 -18.08 -8.23 40.19
N ASN A 140 -17.71 -8.70 41.39
CA ASN A 140 -18.66 -9.08 42.45
C ASN A 140 -19.53 -7.92 42.98
N ASN A 141 -19.12 -6.67 42.77
CA ASN A 141 -19.86 -5.48 43.23
C ASN A 141 -20.83 -4.91 42.18
N LYS A 142 -20.96 -5.52 41.00
CA LYS A 142 -21.81 -5.03 39.91
C LYS A 142 -23.05 -5.89 39.70
N SER A 143 -24.11 -5.28 39.15
CA SER A 143 -25.38 -5.94 38.86
C SER A 143 -25.23 -7.13 37.91
N GLU A 144 -26.11 -8.11 38.04
CA GLU A 144 -26.10 -9.33 37.23
C GLU A 144 -26.25 -9.03 35.73
N ASN A 145 -27.11 -8.06 35.39
CA ASN A 145 -27.30 -7.60 34.01
C ASN A 145 -26.01 -7.01 33.41
N TYR A 146 -25.27 -6.21 34.18
CA TYR A 146 -23.99 -5.66 33.74
C TYR A 146 -22.97 -6.78 33.45
N ARG A 147 -22.89 -7.80 34.32
CA ARG A 147 -21.98 -8.94 34.13
C ARG A 147 -22.30 -9.71 32.87
N LYS A 148 -23.59 -9.99 32.61
CA LYS A 148 -24.05 -10.68 31.40
C LYS A 148 -23.70 -9.91 30.13
N VAL A 149 -24.01 -8.61 30.08
CA VAL A 149 -23.68 -7.76 28.92
C VAL A 149 -22.17 -7.70 28.68
N ARG A 150 -21.39 -7.50 29.75
CA ARG A 150 -19.92 -7.45 29.65
C ARG A 150 -19.35 -8.79 29.21
N LEU A 151 -19.80 -9.90 29.77
CA LEU A 151 -19.37 -11.25 29.37
C LEU A 151 -19.71 -11.53 27.91
N ASN A 152 -20.88 -11.12 27.43
CA ASN A 152 -21.25 -11.22 26.01
C ASN A 152 -20.33 -10.36 25.13
N SER A 153 -19.99 -9.14 25.56
CA SER A 153 -19.06 -8.29 24.82
C SER A 153 -17.65 -8.89 24.75
N ILE A 154 -17.15 -9.47 25.85
CA ILE A 154 -15.86 -10.16 25.89
C ILE A 154 -15.88 -11.37 24.96
N LYS A 155 -16.95 -12.20 25.02
CA LYS A 155 -17.12 -13.33 24.11
C LYS A 155 -17.07 -12.87 22.66
N LYS A 156 -17.78 -11.79 22.30
CA LYS A 156 -17.80 -11.22 20.95
C LYS A 156 -16.42 -10.74 20.49
N ILE A 157 -15.65 -10.12 21.37
CA ILE A 157 -14.28 -9.66 21.09
C ILE A 157 -13.35 -10.86 20.88
N MET A 158 -13.36 -11.82 21.81
CA MET A 158 -12.52 -13.02 21.76
C MET A 158 -12.86 -13.93 20.59
N SER A 159 -14.11 -13.94 20.14
CA SER A 159 -14.56 -14.69 18.96
C SER A 159 -14.47 -13.91 17.65
N SER A 160 -13.90 -12.71 17.65
CA SER A 160 -13.79 -11.91 16.43
C SER A 160 -12.87 -12.60 15.42
N LYS A 161 -13.32 -12.68 14.18
CA LYS A 161 -12.59 -13.23 13.03
C LYS A 161 -12.47 -12.23 11.88
N ARG A 162 -12.73 -10.95 12.18
CA ARG A 162 -12.72 -9.91 11.17
C ARG A 162 -11.28 -9.60 10.78
N ASN A 163 -11.05 -9.40 9.49
CA ASN A 163 -9.80 -8.86 9.00
C ASN A 163 -9.64 -7.39 9.47
N VAL A 164 -8.44 -6.83 9.35
CA VAL A 164 -8.10 -5.44 9.69
C VAL A 164 -8.93 -4.44 8.88
N ILE A 165 -9.28 -4.77 7.63
CA ILE A 165 -10.01 -3.89 6.71
C ILE A 165 -11.33 -3.35 7.31
N PRO A 166 -12.27 -4.19 7.80
CA PRO A 166 -13.47 -3.70 8.50
C PRO A 166 -13.20 -2.77 9.68
N TYR A 167 -12.07 -2.90 10.36
CA TYR A 167 -11.74 -2.00 11.45
C TYR A 167 -11.31 -0.63 10.93
N ILE A 168 -10.56 -0.58 9.84
CA ILE A 168 -10.15 0.67 9.19
C ILE A 168 -11.36 1.43 8.66
N GLU A 169 -12.29 0.73 8.00
CA GLU A 169 -13.49 1.34 7.40
C GLU A 169 -14.46 1.91 8.45
N ASN A 170 -14.45 1.36 9.67
CA ASN A 170 -15.28 1.84 10.78
C ASN A 170 -14.60 2.92 11.64
N LEU A 171 -13.38 3.36 11.30
CA LEU A 171 -12.73 4.46 12.01
C LEU A 171 -13.35 5.80 11.61
N ASP A 172 -13.61 6.64 12.60
CA ASP A 172 -13.95 8.05 12.38
C ASP A 172 -12.84 8.76 11.60
N GLU A 173 -13.22 9.74 10.78
CA GLU A 173 -12.28 10.47 9.92
C GLU A 173 -11.12 11.09 10.72
N ASN A 174 -11.40 11.70 11.88
CA ASN A 174 -10.38 12.30 12.74
C ASN A 174 -9.37 11.26 13.25
N SER A 175 -9.88 10.10 13.69
CA SER A 175 -9.07 8.99 14.19
C SER A 175 -8.22 8.40 13.07
N TYR A 176 -8.82 8.19 11.89
CA TYR A 176 -8.13 7.71 10.70
C TYR A 176 -7.00 8.68 10.28
N GLN A 177 -7.27 9.98 10.21
CA GLN A 177 -6.28 11.00 9.84
C GLN A 177 -5.11 11.06 10.84
N TRP A 178 -5.39 10.88 12.13
CA TRP A 178 -4.34 10.82 13.17
C TRP A 178 -3.45 9.58 13.02
N ILE A 179 -4.06 8.41 12.83
CA ILE A 179 -3.33 7.13 12.71
C ILE A 179 -2.53 7.08 11.41
N HIS A 180 -3.17 7.33 10.28
CA HIS A 180 -2.61 7.06 8.95
C HIS A 180 -1.91 8.28 8.33
N LYS A 181 -2.47 9.50 8.41
CA LYS A 181 -1.89 10.65 7.70
C LYS A 181 -0.79 11.35 8.51
N LYS A 182 -1.06 11.66 9.79
CA LYS A 182 -0.14 12.44 10.63
C LYS A 182 1.13 11.68 11.04
N ASN A 183 1.07 10.37 11.19
CA ASN A 183 2.25 9.58 11.56
C ASN A 183 3.19 9.33 10.36
N ILE A 184 2.67 9.25 9.14
CA ILE A 184 3.50 9.14 7.93
C ILE A 184 4.40 10.38 7.77
N ASP A 185 3.86 11.57 8.05
CA ASP A 185 4.63 12.82 7.96
C ASP A 185 5.72 12.94 9.03
N ARG A 186 5.55 12.28 10.19
CA ARG A 186 6.57 12.25 11.26
C ARG A 186 7.69 11.25 11.01
N LEU A 187 7.40 10.17 10.30
CA LEU A 187 8.38 9.12 9.97
C LEU A 187 9.13 9.40 8.67
N ARG A 188 8.71 10.40 7.87
CA ARG A 188 9.54 10.89 6.78
C ARG A 188 10.79 11.53 7.38
N PRO A 189 12.00 11.13 6.95
CA PRO A 189 13.21 11.81 7.39
C PRO A 189 13.05 13.28 7.04
N VAL A 190 13.02 14.13 8.07
CA VAL A 190 13.11 15.57 7.90
C VAL A 190 14.42 15.77 7.16
N LYS A 191 14.35 16.17 5.88
CA LYS A 191 15.54 16.61 5.17
C LYS A 191 16.16 17.66 6.07
N HIS A 192 17.32 17.36 6.66
CA HIS A 192 18.09 18.34 7.40
C HIS A 192 18.19 19.54 6.47
N ARG A 193 17.49 20.62 6.81
CA ARG A 193 17.75 21.92 6.21
C ARG A 193 19.21 22.16 6.54
N ARG A 194 20.10 21.98 5.57
CA ARG A 194 21.42 22.58 5.64
C ARG A 194 21.11 24.06 5.84
N SER A 195 21.30 24.53 7.07
CA SER A 195 21.34 25.96 7.36
C SER A 195 22.38 26.50 6.40
N ALA A 196 21.93 27.25 5.39
CA ALA A 196 22.83 28.07 4.62
C ALA A 196 23.41 29.06 5.63
N ASN A 197 24.63 28.78 6.09
CA ASN A 197 25.41 29.78 6.78
C ASN A 197 25.52 30.95 5.81
N LYS A 198 24.79 32.03 6.10
CA LYS A 198 25.11 33.35 5.59
C LYS A 198 26.54 33.63 6.04
N THR A 199 27.49 33.45 5.14
CA THR A 199 28.75 34.17 5.21
C THR A 199 28.45 35.57 4.70
N ASP A 200 28.11 36.46 5.63
CA ASP A 200 28.24 37.90 5.41
C ASP A 200 29.75 38.20 5.41
N ILE A 201 30.33 38.24 4.21
CA ILE A 201 31.64 38.82 3.85
C ILE A 201 31.39 39.32 2.40
N ALA A 202 31.47 40.59 2.03
CA ALA A 202 32.14 41.77 2.57
C ALA A 202 31.25 43.02 2.49
#